data_AF-A0A4Y2ERX6-F1
#
_entry.id   AF-A0A4Y2ERX6-F1
#
_cell.length_a   1.000
_cell.length_b   1.000
_cell.length_c   1.000
_cell.angle_alpha   90.00
_cell.angle_beta   90.00
_cell.angle_gamma   90.00
#
_symmetry.space_group_name_H-M   'P 1'
#
loop_
_entity.id
_entity.type
_entity.pdbx_description
1 polymer ?
#
loop_
_entity_poly.entity_id
_entity_poly.type
_entity_poly.pdbx_seq_one_letter_code
_entity_poly.pdbx_strand_id
1 'polypeptide(L)'
;KGTNYSNWTERGYLLNRGVLYRYSPDSESEEHQLVVPTQKREQILRDHHGAPTADHYGGEGTFNRISNRYYWTGMRKFITD
;
A
#
# COMPACT_ATOMS: atom_id res chain seq x y z
N LYS A 1 -25.19 6.41 -16.00
CA LYS A 1 -24.53 5.13 -15.65
C LYS A 1 -24.07 5.26 -14.21
N GLY A 2 -24.66 4.48 -13.29
CA GLY A 2 -24.46 4.66 -11.85
C GLY A 2 -23.03 4.34 -11.43
N THR A 3 -22.39 5.29 -10.75
CA THR A 3 -21.11 5.10 -10.07
C THR A 3 -21.27 3.92 -9.12
N ASN A 4 -20.51 2.85 -9.33
CA ASN A 4 -20.61 1.65 -8.51
C ASN A 4 -19.89 1.91 -7.17
N TYR A 5 -20.67 2.20 -6.13
CA TYR A 5 -20.19 2.48 -4.78
C TYR A 5 -19.85 1.20 -3.98
N SER A 6 -19.80 0.01 -4.60
CA SER A 6 -19.58 -1.29 -3.92
C SER A 6 -18.19 -1.50 -3.33
N ASN A 7 -17.35 -0.47 -3.25
CA ASN A 7 -15.97 -0.57 -2.80
C ASN A 7 -15.77 -0.39 -1.30
N TRP A 8 -16.82 -0.19 -0.50
CA TRP A 8 -16.66 -0.19 0.97
C TRP A 8 -16.66 -1.61 1.58
N THR A 9 -16.41 -2.63 0.72
CA THR A 9 -16.46 -4.11 0.85
C THR A 9 -17.72 -4.70 0.18
N GLU A 10 -17.75 -5.89 -0.44
CA GLU A 10 -16.89 -7.10 -0.45
C GLU A 10 -15.49 -6.89 -1.05
N ARG A 11 -14.48 -6.88 -0.16
CA ARG A 11 -13.02 -6.85 -0.40
C ARG A 11 -12.42 -5.71 -1.24
N GLY A 12 -13.10 -4.57 -1.36
CA GLY A 12 -12.47 -3.31 -1.79
C GLY A 12 -11.69 -2.64 -0.66
N TYR A 13 -12.35 -1.71 0.02
CA TYR A 13 -11.80 -0.86 1.06
C TYR A 13 -12.57 -1.03 2.38
N LEU A 14 -11.85 -0.89 3.49
CA LEU A 14 -12.37 -0.97 4.85
C LEU A 14 -12.11 0.37 5.56
N LEU A 15 -13.15 0.99 6.09
CA LEU A 15 -13.02 2.16 6.97
C LEU A 15 -13.21 1.72 8.42
N ASN A 16 -12.16 1.79 9.22
CA ASN A 16 -12.18 1.41 10.63
C ASN A 16 -11.66 2.56 11.48
N ARG A 17 -12.51 3.07 12.39
CA ARG A 17 -12.18 4.18 13.30
C ARG A 17 -11.54 5.40 12.61
N GLY A 18 -12.03 5.75 11.42
CA GLY A 18 -11.54 6.88 10.62
C GLY A 18 -10.26 6.60 9.83
N VAL A 19 -9.76 5.36 9.86
CA VAL A 19 -8.59 4.93 9.08
C VAL A 19 -9.06 4.08 7.90
N LEU A 20 -8.59 4.45 6.70
CA LEU A 20 -8.93 3.75 5.46
C LEU A 20 -7.90 2.67 5.14
N TYR A 21 -8.40 1.49 4.83
CA TYR A 21 -7.62 0.33 4.43
C TYR A 21 -8.15 -0.23 3.10
N ARG A 22 -7.32 -1.01 2.42
CA ARG A 22 -7.63 -1.67 1.15
C ARG A 22 -7.26 -3.15 1.23
N TYR A 23 -8.10 -4.04 0.72
CA TYR A 23 -7.67 -5.40 0.40
C TYR A 23 -7.05 -5.41 -0.99
N SER A 24 -5.92 -6.11 -1.13
CA SER A 24 -5.30 -6.23 -2.44
C SER A 24 -6.18 -7.07 -3.36
N PRO A 25 -6.58 -6.59 -4.54
CA PRO A 25 -7.34 -7.39 -5.51
C PRO A 25 -6.48 -8.51 -6.09
N ASP A 26 -5.15 -8.37 -6.00
CA ASP A 26 -4.17 -9.33 -6.51
C ASP A 26 -3.81 -10.40 -5.46
N SER A 27 -4.46 -10.39 -4.29
CA SER A 27 -4.20 -11.33 -3.19
C SER A 27 -5.49 -11.84 -2.57
N GLU A 28 -5.57 -13.14 -2.31
CA GLU A 28 -6.65 -13.73 -1.51
C GLU A 28 -6.47 -13.50 0.00
N SER A 29 -5.36 -12.87 0.40
CA SER A 29 -5.06 -12.55 1.81
C SER A 29 -6.18 -11.75 2.48
N GLU A 30 -6.43 -12.05 3.74
CA GLU A 30 -7.31 -11.27 4.61
C GLU A 30 -6.59 -10.04 5.20
N GLU A 31 -5.30 -9.89 4.90
CA GLU A 31 -4.52 -8.74 5.34
C GLU A 31 -4.85 -7.51 4.49
N HIS A 32 -5.20 -6.43 5.18
CA HIS A 32 -5.55 -5.16 4.58
C HIS A 32 -4.36 -4.20 4.63
N GLN A 33 -4.16 -3.47 3.54
CA GLN A 33 -3.13 -2.44 3.38
C GLN A 33 -3.66 -1.10 3.90
N LEU A 34 -2.87 -0.38 4.69
CA LEU A 34 -3.19 0.99 5.08
C LEU A 34 -3.13 1.92 3.87
N VAL A 35 -4.19 2.68 3.62
CA VAL A 35 -4.19 3.70 2.55
C VAL A 35 -3.45 4.95 3.05
N VAL A 36 -2.33 5.27 2.40
CA VAL A 36 -1.40 6.29 2.88
C VAL A 36 -1.68 7.66 2.24
N PRO A 37 -1.92 8.71 3.05
CA PRO A 37 -2.02 10.08 2.55
C PRO A 37 -0.64 10.58 2.06
N THR A 38 -0.64 11.45 1.05
CA THR A 38 0.59 11.91 0.37
C THR A 38 1.68 12.38 1.34
N GLN A 39 1.32 13.09 2.39
CA GLN A 39 2.23 13.67 3.39
C GLN A 39 3.00 12.61 4.20
N LYS A 40 2.53 11.35 4.22
CA LYS A 40 3.14 10.25 4.99
C LYS A 40 3.99 9.31 4.14
N ARG A 41 3.92 9.39 2.80
CA ARG A 41 4.58 8.44 1.90
C ARG A 41 6.10 8.49 2.00
N GLU A 42 6.68 9.68 2.01
CA GLU A 42 8.13 9.85 2.15
C GLU A 42 8.67 9.31 3.48
N GLN A 43 7.92 9.52 4.57
CA GLN A 43 8.29 9.01 5.88
C GLN A 43 8.35 7.48 5.86
N ILE A 44 7.30 6.84 5.33
CA ILE A 44 7.25 5.38 5.20
C ILE A 44 8.41 4.87 4.33
N LEU A 45 8.76 5.56 3.26
CA LEU A 45 9.91 5.16 2.46
C LEU A 45 11.22 5.23 3.24
N ARG A 46 11.49 6.36 3.89
CA ARG A 46 12.70 6.53 4.71
C ARG A 46 12.82 5.43 5.78
N ASP A 47 11.72 5.11 6.43
CA ASP A 47 11.67 4.08 7.48
C ASP A 47 11.95 2.67 6.95
N HIS A 48 11.68 2.41 5.66
CA HIS A 48 11.80 1.08 5.03
C HIS A 48 13.00 0.92 4.10
N HIS A 49 13.63 2.01 3.66
CA HIS A 49 14.78 2.04 2.73
C HIS A 49 16.11 1.68 3.42
N GLY A 50 16.20 1.78 4.75
CA GLY A 50 17.46 1.61 5.51
C GLY A 50 17.76 0.20 6.03
N ALA A 51 17.03 -0.84 5.61
CA ALA A 51 17.29 -2.19 6.12
C ALA A 51 18.48 -2.84 5.40
N PRO A 52 19.34 -3.63 6.09
CA PRO A 52 20.54 -4.26 5.50
C PRO A 52 20.27 -5.11 4.25
N THR A 53 19.03 -5.55 4.05
CA THR A 53 18.58 -6.36 2.91
C THR A 53 18.19 -5.54 1.67
N ALA A 54 18.03 -4.22 1.79
CA ALA A 54 17.66 -3.35 0.66
C ALA A 54 18.76 -3.33 -0.42
N ASP A 55 20.01 -3.55 -0.02
CA ASP A 55 21.19 -3.54 -0.89
C ASP A 55 21.23 -4.72 -1.89
N HIS A 56 20.48 -5.80 -1.63
CA HIS A 56 20.43 -6.97 -2.52
C HIS A 56 19.23 -6.99 -3.47
N TYR A 57 18.14 -6.28 -3.15
CA TYR A 57 16.88 -6.36 -3.91
C TYR A 57 16.40 -5.00 -4.48
N GLY A 58 17.11 -3.91 -4.19
CA GLY A 58 16.84 -2.58 -4.75
C GLY A 58 15.40 -2.08 -4.54
N GLY A 59 14.88 -1.34 -5.54
CA GLY A 59 13.53 -0.79 -5.52
C GLY A 59 12.41 -1.84 -5.46
N GLU A 60 12.59 -3.01 -6.06
CA GLU A 60 11.59 -4.10 -6.04
C GLU A 60 11.47 -4.74 -4.65
N GLY A 61 12.58 -4.97 -3.95
CA GLY A 61 12.55 -5.46 -2.56
C GLY A 61 11.87 -4.47 -1.61
N THR A 62 12.15 -3.18 -1.80
CA THR A 62 11.51 -2.10 -1.06
C THR A 62 10.01 -2.02 -1.37
N PHE A 63 9.64 -2.14 -2.65
CA PHE A 63 8.24 -2.18 -3.07
C PHE A 63 7.48 -3.34 -2.43
N ASN A 64 7.99 -4.57 -2.51
CA ASN A 64 7.32 -5.76 -1.97
C ASN A 64 7.11 -5.65 -0.46
N ARG A 65 8.11 -5.13 0.26
CA ARG A 65 8.02 -4.98 1.72
C ARG A 65 7.00 -3.92 2.14
N ILE A 66 6.95 -2.80 1.43
CA ILE A 66 6.02 -1.72 1.73
C ILE A 66 4.61 -2.10 1.28
N SER A 67 4.45 -2.75 0.12
CA SER A 67 3.14 -3.09 -0.45
C SER A 67 2.42 -4.15 0.36
N ASN A 68 3.11 -4.97 1.15
CA ASN A 68 2.45 -5.87 2.10
C ASN A 68 1.65 -5.13 3.20
N ARG A 69 1.97 -3.87 3.51
CA ARG A 69 1.35 -3.14 4.64
C ARG A 69 0.69 -1.83 4.26
N TYR A 70 1.12 -1.23 3.15
CA TYR A 70 0.72 0.11 2.76
C TYR A 70 0.29 0.13 1.30
N TYR A 71 -0.61 1.05 0.99
CA TYR A 71 -1.09 1.28 -0.35
C TYR A 71 -1.22 2.78 -0.63
N TRP A 72 -0.82 3.17 -1.83
CA TRP A 72 -1.26 4.40 -2.47
C TRP A 72 -1.25 4.24 -4.00
N THR A 73 -2.06 5.03 -4.69
CA THR A 73 -2.09 5.04 -6.15
C THR A 73 -0.73 5.46 -6.71
N GLY A 74 -0.20 4.69 -7.68
CA GLY A 74 1.10 4.96 -8.30
C GLY A 74 2.30 4.56 -7.45
N MET A 75 2.10 3.79 -6.37
CA MET A 75 3.16 3.39 -5.45
C MET A 75 4.37 2.75 -6.11
N ARG A 76 4.19 1.82 -7.06
CA ARG A 76 5.32 1.18 -7.75
C ARG A 76 6.24 2.22 -8.39
N LYS A 77 5.67 3.11 -9.21
CA LYS A 77 6.41 4.19 -9.86
C LYS A 77 7.13 5.09 -8.86
N PHE A 78 6.48 5.42 -7.74
CA PHE A 78 7.07 6.28 -6.71
C PHE A 78 8.21 5.62 -5.91
N ILE A 79 8.35 4.30 -5.95
CA ILE A 79 9.37 3.54 -5.20
C ILE A 79 10.52 3.10 -6.11
N THR A 80 10.23 2.83 -7.38
CA THR A 80 11.21 2.34 -8.34
C THR A 80 11.89 3.43 -9.17
N ASP A 81 11.30 4.63 -9.24
CA ASP A 81 11.94 5.84 -9.79
C ASP A 81 12.82 6.52 -8.73
#